data_AF-A0A0V0GJH1-F1
#
_entry.id   AF-A0A0V0GJH1-F1
#
_cell.length_a   1.000
_cell.length_b   1.000
_cell.length_c   1.000
_cell.angle_alpha   90.00
_cell.angle_beta   90.00
_cell.angle_gamma   90.00
#
_symmetry.space_group_name_H-M   'P 1'
#
loop_
_entity.id
_entity.type
_entity.pdbx_description
1 polymer ?
#
loop_
_entity_poly.entity_id
_entity_poly.type
_entity_poly.pdbx_seq_one_letter_code
_entity_poly.pdbx_strand_id
1 'polypeptide(L)'
;MCDGRLIIDFLCESVGNGYLTPFMESIGKNFTNGVNFAIAGSKTLPRLDSFNLHIQFAQFHRFQSLSLELFNKGDGNLLGDKDLRNALYTIDIGQ
;
A
#
# COMPACT_ATOMS: atom_id res chain seq x y z
N MET A 1 -14.47 -0.54 21.52
CA MET A 1 -13.79 -1.61 20.75
C MET A 1 -13.90 -1.25 19.29
N CYS A 2 -12.79 -1.24 18.56
CA CYS A 2 -12.78 -1.20 17.10
C CYS A 2 -12.85 -2.65 16.60
N ASP A 3 -13.53 -2.91 15.49
CA ASP A 3 -13.55 -4.22 14.83
C ASP A 3 -12.29 -4.46 13.96
N GLY A 4 -11.36 -3.50 13.97
CA GLY A 4 -10.09 -3.55 13.25
C GLY A 4 -10.13 -2.92 11.86
N ARG A 5 -11.30 -2.49 11.38
CA ARG A 5 -11.43 -1.84 10.06
C ARG A 5 -10.95 -0.40 10.08
N LEU A 6 -10.30 -0.01 9.00
CA LEU A 6 -9.82 1.34 8.70
C LEU A 6 -10.82 2.08 7.81
N ILE A 7 -10.75 3.41 7.75
CA ILE A 7 -11.58 4.23 6.84
C ILE A 7 -11.46 3.76 5.38
N ILE A 8 -10.27 3.31 4.98
CA ILE A 8 -10.03 2.79 3.63
C ILE A 8 -10.81 1.50 3.34
N ASP A 9 -11.08 0.68 4.36
CA ASP A 9 -11.85 -0.56 4.21
C ASP A 9 -13.30 -0.24 3.83
N PHE A 10 -13.90 0.75 4.49
CA PHE A 10 -15.25 1.22 4.15
C PHE A 10 -15.30 1.87 2.76
N LEU A 11 -14.23 2.56 2.33
CA LEU A 11 -14.14 3.09 0.97
C LEU A 11 -14.17 1.94 -0.05
N CYS A 12 -13.33 0.91 0.13
CA CYS A 12 -13.31 -0.28 -0.71
C CYS A 12 -14.70 -0.95 -0.78
N GLU A 13 -15.35 -1.16 0.36
CA GLU A 13 -16.71 -1.71 0.45
C GLU A 13 -17.72 -0.86 -0.35
N SER A 14 -17.66 0.48 -0.21
CA SER A 14 -18.61 1.40 -0.85
C SER A 14 -18.56 1.39 -2.39
N VAL A 15 -17.40 1.10 -2.97
CA VAL A 15 -17.22 1.01 -4.43
C VAL A 15 -17.35 -0.43 -4.94
N GLY A 16 -17.77 -1.37 -4.09
CA GLY A 16 -17.94 -2.77 -4.44
C GLY A 16 -16.63 -3.51 -4.70
N ASN A 17 -15.53 -3.03 -4.11
CA ASN A 17 -14.20 -3.53 -4.35
C ASN A 17 -13.65 -4.34 -3.16
N GLY A 18 -12.73 -5.27 -3.43
CA GLY A 18 -12.03 -6.00 -2.36
C GLY A 18 -11.12 -5.10 -1.50
N TYR A 19 -10.76 -5.56 -0.31
CA TYR A 19 -9.80 -4.87 0.55
C TYR A 19 -8.42 -4.76 -0.09
N LEU A 20 -7.66 -3.75 0.33
CA LEU A 20 -6.29 -3.54 -0.16
C LEU A 20 -5.33 -4.59 0.43
N THR A 21 -4.45 -5.12 -0.41
CA THR A 21 -3.44 -6.09 0.01
C THR A 21 -2.33 -5.38 0.81
N PRO A 22 -1.96 -5.86 2.01
CA PRO A 22 -0.83 -5.29 2.75
C PRO A 22 0.47 -5.37 1.94
N PHE A 23 1.28 -4.30 1.94
CA PHE A 23 2.54 -4.27 1.19
C PHE A 23 3.50 -5.41 1.56
N MET A 24 3.49 -5.84 2.83
CA MET A 24 4.33 -6.92 3.35
C MET A 24 3.70 -8.32 3.21
N GLU A 25 2.64 -8.47 2.41
CA GLU A 25 2.04 -9.77 2.14
C GLU A 25 3.06 -10.71 1.47
N SER A 26 3.24 -11.89 2.05
CA SER A 26 4.31 -12.81 1.65
C SER A 26 3.81 -13.94 0.76
N ILE A 27 2.54 -14.34 0.89
CA ILE A 27 1.96 -15.48 0.16
C ILE A 27 0.88 -14.97 -0.79
N GLY A 28 0.99 -15.30 -2.08
CA GLY A 28 -0.06 -15.00 -3.06
C GLY A 28 -0.30 -13.51 -3.29
N LYS A 29 0.75 -12.67 -3.15
CA LYS A 29 0.67 -11.21 -3.33
C LYS A 29 -0.05 -10.86 -4.64
N ASN A 30 -1.14 -10.11 -4.52
CA ASN A 30 -1.89 -9.56 -5.64
C ASN A 30 -2.25 -8.11 -5.31
N PHE A 31 -1.66 -7.18 -6.05
CA PHE A 31 -1.84 -5.74 -5.87
C PHE A 31 -2.69 -5.11 -6.96
N THR A 32 -3.28 -5.90 -7.86
CA THR A 32 -4.15 -5.39 -8.94
C THR A 32 -5.30 -4.54 -8.43
N ASN A 33 -5.73 -4.81 -7.19
CA ASN A 33 -6.80 -4.09 -6.53
C ASN A 33 -6.34 -2.94 -5.61
N GLY A 34 -5.03 -2.70 -5.56
CA GLY A 34 -4.38 -1.74 -4.70
C GLY A 34 -3.59 -2.37 -3.56
N VAL A 35 -2.87 -1.52 -2.83
CA VAL A 35 -1.87 -1.91 -1.84
C VAL A 35 -1.92 -0.98 -0.62
N ASN A 36 -1.80 -1.56 0.58
CA ASN A 36 -1.81 -0.82 1.85
C ASN A 36 -0.42 -0.79 2.48
N PHE A 37 0.12 0.41 2.71
CA PHE A 37 1.41 0.65 3.36
C PHE A 37 1.30 1.01 4.85
N ALA A 38 0.10 0.97 5.43
CA ALA A 38 -0.12 1.30 6.83
C ALA A 38 0.65 0.34 7.75
N ILE A 39 1.37 0.92 8.72
CA ILE A 39 2.09 0.19 9.75
C ILE A 39 1.68 0.73 11.11
N ALA A 40 1.17 -0.15 11.98
CA ALA A 40 0.79 0.20 13.34
C ALA A 40 2.00 0.73 14.12
N GLY A 41 1.80 1.82 14.87
CA GLY A 41 2.86 2.45 15.66
C GLY A 41 3.86 3.30 14.85
N SER A 42 3.59 3.53 13.57
CA SER A 42 4.40 4.40 12.74
C SER A 42 4.34 5.87 13.18
N LYS A 43 5.39 6.64 12.87
CA LYS A 43 5.56 8.04 13.33
C LYS A 43 5.91 8.98 12.19
N THR A 44 5.47 10.22 12.29
CA THR A 44 5.65 11.26 11.27
C THR A 44 7.03 11.90 11.33
N LEU A 45 7.45 12.28 12.52
CA LEU A 45 8.73 12.95 12.78
C LEU A 45 9.86 11.94 12.97
N PRO A 46 11.11 12.35 12.69
CA PRO A 46 12.27 11.52 12.94
C PRO A 46 12.44 11.33 14.44
N ARG A 47 12.00 10.18 14.92
CA ARG A 47 12.53 9.54 16.12
C ARG A 47 13.25 8.29 15.65
N LEU A 48 14.19 7.80 16.45
CA LEU A 48 15.07 6.65 16.20
C LEU A 48 14.31 5.30 16.07
N ASP A 49 13.04 5.36 15.63
CA ASP A 49 12.09 4.28 15.58
C ASP A 49 12.04 3.65 14.18
N SER A 50 11.93 2.33 14.14
CA SER A 50 11.58 1.56 12.95
C SER A 50 10.21 2.02 12.44
N PHE A 51 10.08 2.36 11.16
CA PHE A 51 8.82 2.80 10.50
C PHE A 51 8.40 4.26 10.70
N ASN A 52 9.35 5.20 10.71
CA ASN A 52 9.03 6.61 10.49
C ASN A 52 8.57 6.89 9.03
N LEU A 53 7.99 8.07 8.79
CA LEU A 53 7.47 8.48 7.48
C LEU A 53 8.51 8.39 6.35
N HIS A 54 9.77 8.71 6.63
CA HIS A 54 10.85 8.61 5.64
C HIS A 54 11.07 7.15 5.19
N ILE A 55 11.07 6.21 6.13
CA ILE A 55 11.17 4.78 5.84
C ILE A 55 9.96 4.30 5.03
N GLN A 56 8.75 4.71 5.40
CA GLN A 56 7.53 4.34 4.66
C GLN A 56 7.56 4.85 3.21
N PHE A 57 8.03 6.08 2.99
CA PHE A 57 8.17 6.61 1.65
C PHE A 57 9.23 5.86 0.83
N ALA A 58 10.36 5.49 1.45
CA ALA A 58 11.37 4.66 0.80
C ALA A 58 10.83 3.26 0.44
N GLN A 59 10.01 2.66 1.31
CA GLN A 59 9.33 1.38 1.04
C GLN A 59 8.38 1.50 -0.16
N PHE A 60 7.60 2.58 -0.23
CA PHE A 60 6.72 2.86 -1.36
C PHE A 60 7.49 3.03 -2.68
N HIS A 61 8.58 3.81 -2.68
CA HIS A 61 9.39 3.98 -3.89
C HIS A 61 10.02 2.66 -4.35
N ARG A 62 10.50 1.83 -3.42
CA ARG A 62 11.00 0.49 -3.73
C ARG A 62 9.90 -0.38 -4.34
N PHE A 63 8.69 -0.33 -3.77
CA PHE A 63 7.53 -1.05 -4.31
C PHE A 63 7.25 -0.64 -5.75
N GLN A 64 7.18 0.65 -6.07
CA GLN A 64 6.90 1.10 -7.44
C GLN A 64 7.91 0.54 -8.44
N SER A 65 9.21 0.63 -8.14
CA SER A 65 10.26 0.12 -9.01
C SER A 65 10.16 -1.39 -9.21
N LEU A 66 9.95 -2.14 -8.12
CA LEU A 66 9.87 -3.61 -8.18
C LEU A 66 8.59 -4.08 -8.87
N SER A 67 7.47 -3.41 -8.60
CA SER A 67 6.18 -3.72 -9.21
C SER A 67 6.27 -3.56 -10.73
N LEU A 68 6.83 -2.43 -11.20
CA LEU A 68 7.02 -2.18 -12.62
C LEU A 68 7.98 -3.21 -13.27
N GLU A 69 9.10 -3.52 -12.62
CA GLU A 69 10.07 -4.49 -13.12
C GLU A 69 9.43 -5.87 -13.31
N LEU A 70 8.73 -6.35 -12.28
CA LEU A 70 8.11 -7.67 -12.30
C LEU A 70 6.88 -7.73 -13.21
N PHE A 71 6.10 -6.66 -13.28
CA PHE A 71 5.01 -6.53 -14.26
C PHE A 71 5.54 -6.68 -15.70
N ASN A 72 6.65 -6.00 -16.03
CA ASN A 72 7.30 -6.13 -17.33
C ASN A 72 7.88 -7.53 -17.60
N LYS A 73 8.13 -8.32 -16.54
CA LYS A 73 8.52 -9.73 -16.64
C LYS A 73 7.32 -10.69 -16.76
N GLY A 74 6.09 -10.17 -16.77
CA GLY A 74 4.86 -10.94 -16.96
C GLY A 74 4.12 -11.30 -15.67
N ASP A 75 4.51 -10.75 -14.52
CA ASP A 75 3.75 -10.93 -13.28
C ASP A 75 2.50 -10.04 -13.27
N GLY A 76 1.39 -10.59 -13.79
CA GLY A 76 0.10 -9.90 -13.90
C GLY A 76 -0.60 -9.62 -12.56
N ASN A 77 -0.04 -10.10 -11.44
CA ASN A 77 -0.57 -9.79 -10.11
C ASN A 77 -0.01 -8.47 -9.53
N LEU A 78 0.88 -7.80 -10.26
CA LEU A 78 1.52 -6.55 -9.85
C LEU A 78 1.02 -5.36 -10.69
N LEU A 79 1.39 -4.16 -10.28
CA LEU A 79 0.99 -2.91 -10.92
C LEU A 79 2.02 -2.49 -11.97
N GLY A 80 1.56 -2.23 -13.19
CA GLY A 80 2.35 -1.66 -14.29
C GLY A 80 2.36 -0.14 -14.29
N ASP A 81 3.07 0.45 -15.26
CA ASP A 81 3.23 1.92 -15.39
C ASP A 81 1.88 2.64 -15.50
N LYS A 82 0.98 2.12 -16.34
CA LYS A 82 -0.35 2.69 -16.52
C LYS A 82 -1.19 2.61 -15.25
N ASP A 83 -1.07 1.52 -14.50
CA ASP A 83 -1.81 1.34 -13.26
C ASP A 83 -1.31 2.32 -12.20
N LEU A 84 0.00 2.42 -12.02
CA LEU A 84 0.63 3.37 -11.10
C LEU A 84 0.32 4.83 -11.46
N ARG A 85 0.29 5.17 -12.75
CA ARG A 85 0.01 6.55 -13.21
C ARG A 85 -1.45 6.96 -13.01
N ASN A 86 -2.39 6.02 -13.10
CA ASN A 86 -3.82 6.28 -12.97
C ASN A 86 -4.39 5.90 -11.60
N ALA A 87 -3.56 5.39 -10.69
CA ALA A 87 -3.98 5.00 -9.35
C ALA A 87 -4.45 6.21 -8.52
N LEU A 88 -5.39 5.93 -7.62
CA LEU A 88 -5.77 6.85 -6.55
C LEU A 88 -4.78 6.68 -5.39
N TYR A 89 -4.11 7.78 -5.01
CA TYR A 89 -3.20 7.80 -3.86
C TYR A 89 -3.87 8.49 -2.69
N THR A 90 -4.03 7.75 -1.58
CA THR A 90 -4.52 8.28 -0.31
C THR A 90 -3.40 8.24 0.71
N ILE A 91 -3.16 9.36 1.41
CA ILE A 91 -2.19 9.46 2.49
C ILE A 91 -2.95 9.88 3.73
N ASP A 92 -2.88 9.05 4.77
CA ASP A 92 -3.40 9.36 6.10
C ASP A 92 -2.23 9.39 7.09
N ILE A 93 -2.01 10.56 7.69
CA ILE A 93 -0.91 10.81 8.62
C ILE A 93 -1.51 11.23 9.96
N GLY A 94 -2.16 10.25 10.60
CA GLY A 94 -2.81 10.41 11.89
C GLY A 94 -3.99 11.39 11.94
N GLN A 95 -4.68 11.37 13.08
CA GLN A 95 -5.03 12.58 13.80
C GLN A 95 -3.95 12.86 14.85
#